data_AF-A0A8C7BTW3-F1
#
_entry.id   AF-A0A8C7BTW3-F1
#
_cell.length_a   1.000
_cell.length_b   1.000
_cell.length_c   1.000
_cell.angle_alpha   90.00
_cell.angle_beta   90.00
_cell.angle_gamma   90.00
#
_symmetry.space_group_name_H-M   'P 1'
#
loop_
_entity.id
_entity.type
_entity.pdbx_description
1 polymer ?
#
loop_
_entity_poly.entity_id
_entity_poly.type
_entity_poly.pdbx_seq_one_letter_code
_entity_poly.pdbx_strand_id
1 'polypeptide(L)'
;MDLIPSFSMETWLLLAISLVLLYLIFGAYSMDVITSTSFGVNIDSLNNPQDPFVENTKKLLKFDFLDPLFFSITLFPFLTPVFEMLNIWLFPKRVTDFFKKSVERMKESRLKDNQKHRVDFLQLMINSQNSKEMDTHKALSDLELVAQSIIFIFAGYEATSTSLSFLVYELATHPDVQQKLQEEIDATFPKKAPPTYDTLVQMEYLDMVVNETLRLYPIGGRLERVCKKDVEISGVFIPKGTVVMVPVFTLHRDQDLWPEPEKFCPERFSKKNKDSINPYTYLPFGTGPRNCIGMRFAILNMKLALVRVLQNFSFKPCKETQIPMKLNIQGLLQPEKPIVLKVEPRDGSVSGA
;
A
#
# COMPACT_ATOMS: atom_id res chain seq x y z
N MET A 1 3.73 -18.53 -12.02
CA MET A 1 3.90 -17.15 -12.51
C MET A 1 2.53 -16.51 -12.81
N ASP A 2 1.44 -17.13 -12.38
CA ASP A 2 0.05 -16.64 -12.52
C ASP A 2 -0.33 -15.74 -11.34
N LEU A 3 0.41 -14.64 -11.17
CA LEU A 3 0.18 -13.64 -10.11
C LEU A 3 -0.56 -12.40 -10.61
N ILE A 4 -1.05 -12.44 -11.86
CA ILE A 4 -1.72 -11.31 -12.51
C ILE A 4 -3.12 -11.80 -12.88
N PRO A 5 -4.20 -11.21 -12.34
CA PRO A 5 -5.54 -11.39 -12.89
C PRO A 5 -5.51 -10.96 -14.36
N SER A 6 -5.93 -11.83 -15.27
CA SER A 6 -6.07 -11.46 -16.68
C SER A 6 -7.17 -10.42 -16.80
N PHE A 7 -6.81 -9.16 -17.03
CA PHE A 7 -7.76 -8.10 -17.35
C PHE A 7 -8.56 -8.52 -18.60
N SER A 8 -9.89 -8.49 -18.50
CA SER A 8 -10.76 -8.78 -19.64
C SER A 8 -10.60 -7.70 -20.73
N MET A 9 -10.86 -8.05 -21.99
CA MET A 9 -10.77 -7.09 -23.11
C MET A 9 -11.71 -5.90 -22.92
N GLU A 10 -12.86 -6.11 -22.26
CA GLU A 10 -13.81 -5.05 -21.90
C GLU A 10 -13.22 -4.08 -20.85
N THR A 11 -12.45 -4.58 -19.88
CA THR A 11 -11.75 -3.75 -18.88
C THR A 11 -10.68 -2.89 -19.55
N TRP A 12 -9.97 -3.42 -20.56
CA TRP A 12 -9.00 -2.64 -21.36
C TRP A 12 -9.69 -1.57 -22.22
N LEU A 13 -10.85 -1.87 -22.80
CA LEU A 13 -11.67 -0.93 -23.58
C LEU A 13 -12.23 0.21 -22.73
N LEU A 14 -12.68 -0.08 -21.50
CA LEU A 14 -13.14 0.93 -20.55
C LEU A 14 -11.99 1.87 -20.13
N LEU A 15 -10.80 1.32 -19.88
CA LEU A 15 -9.61 2.11 -19.58
C LEU A 15 -9.21 3.03 -20.75
N ALA A 16 -9.35 2.60 -22.00
CA ALA A 16 -8.88 3.37 -23.16
C ALA A 16 -9.78 4.56 -23.55
N ILE A 17 -11.04 4.61 -23.10
CA ILE A 17 -12.05 5.58 -23.59
C ILE A 17 -12.62 6.48 -22.47
N SER A 18 -12.41 6.15 -21.19
CA SER A 18 -13.12 6.81 -20.08
C SER A 18 -12.23 7.56 -19.08
N LEU A 19 -12.86 8.49 -18.35
CA LEU A 19 -12.29 9.07 -17.14
C LEU A 19 -12.16 7.97 -16.09
N VAL A 20 -10.94 7.71 -15.63
CA VAL A 20 -10.68 6.59 -14.73
C VAL A 20 -10.55 7.10 -13.30
N LEU A 21 -11.37 6.54 -12.42
CA LEU A 21 -11.21 6.68 -10.97
C LEU A 21 -10.12 5.70 -10.49
N LEU A 22 -8.90 6.19 -10.40
CA LEU A 22 -7.71 5.36 -10.20
C LEU A 22 -7.75 4.52 -8.93
N TYR A 23 -8.29 5.09 -7.85
CA TYR A 23 -8.44 4.40 -6.58
C TYR A 23 -9.31 3.13 -6.70
N LEU A 24 -10.30 3.10 -7.61
CA LEU A 24 -11.11 1.89 -7.80
C LEU A 24 -10.29 0.77 -8.46
N ILE A 25 -9.55 1.09 -9.51
CA ILE A 25 -8.81 0.08 -10.28
C ILE A 25 -7.58 -0.39 -9.52
N PHE A 26 -6.79 0.54 -8.99
CA PHE A 26 -5.63 0.16 -8.17
C PHE A 26 -6.03 -0.46 -6.84
N GLY A 27 -7.20 -0.10 -6.30
CA GLY A 27 -7.80 -0.78 -5.16
C GLY A 27 -8.08 -2.24 -5.47
N ALA A 28 -8.86 -2.52 -6.52
CA ALA A 28 -9.17 -3.88 -6.94
C ALA A 28 -7.90 -4.70 -7.27
N TYR A 29 -6.98 -4.12 -8.04
CA TYR A 29 -5.67 -4.73 -8.30
C TYR A 29 -4.94 -5.11 -7.00
N SER A 30 -4.85 -4.18 -6.05
CA SER A 30 -4.14 -4.42 -4.79
C SER A 30 -4.82 -5.49 -3.94
N MET A 31 -6.17 -5.55 -3.97
CA MET A 31 -6.94 -6.60 -3.31
C MET A 31 -6.65 -7.97 -3.93
N ASP A 32 -6.74 -8.09 -5.26
CA ASP A 32 -6.50 -9.36 -5.95
C ASP A 32 -5.08 -9.87 -5.73
N VAL A 33 -4.08 -8.97 -5.76
CA VAL A 33 -2.70 -9.33 -5.49
C VAL A 33 -2.53 -9.81 -4.05
N ILE A 34 -3.05 -9.08 -3.04
CA ILE A 34 -2.85 -9.50 -1.65
C ILE A 34 -3.58 -10.81 -1.35
N THR A 35 -4.79 -11.01 -1.88
CA THR A 35 -5.57 -12.22 -1.58
C THR A 35 -5.02 -13.46 -2.28
N SER A 36 -4.58 -13.31 -3.53
CA SER A 36 -3.95 -14.41 -4.28
C SER A 36 -2.58 -14.78 -3.71
N THR A 37 -1.75 -13.80 -3.35
CA THR A 37 -0.40 -14.06 -2.83
C THR A 37 -0.39 -14.54 -1.38
N SER A 38 -1.30 -14.04 -0.54
CA SER A 38 -1.30 -14.35 0.89
C SER A 38 -2.14 -15.58 1.23
N PHE A 39 -3.26 -15.80 0.53
CA PHE A 39 -4.22 -16.86 0.86
C PHE A 39 -4.43 -17.87 -0.28
N GLY A 40 -3.85 -17.64 -1.47
CA GLY A 40 -4.05 -18.50 -2.63
C GLY A 40 -5.45 -18.40 -3.22
N VAL A 41 -6.19 -17.32 -2.93
CA VAL A 41 -7.58 -17.13 -3.37
C VAL A 41 -7.65 -16.03 -4.43
N ASN A 42 -8.21 -16.38 -5.59
CA ASN A 42 -8.56 -15.41 -6.62
C ASN A 42 -10.01 -14.93 -6.39
N ILE A 43 -10.15 -13.66 -6.07
CA ILE A 43 -11.45 -13.02 -5.81
C ILE A 43 -12.01 -12.36 -7.07
N ASP A 44 -11.13 -12.01 -8.01
CA ASP A 44 -11.46 -11.29 -9.25
C ASP A 44 -12.18 -9.94 -8.99
N SER A 45 -11.68 -9.17 -8.03
CA SER A 45 -12.26 -7.87 -7.66
C SER A 45 -12.11 -6.82 -8.77
N LEU A 46 -11.19 -7.01 -9.71
CA LEU A 46 -11.06 -6.16 -10.91
C LEU A 46 -12.28 -6.22 -11.82
N ASN A 47 -12.89 -7.40 -11.99
CA ASN A 47 -14.12 -7.56 -12.77
C ASN A 47 -15.39 -7.44 -11.90
N ASN A 48 -15.25 -7.51 -10.57
CA ASN A 48 -16.34 -7.36 -9.61
C ASN A 48 -16.11 -6.19 -8.64
N PRO A 49 -16.44 -4.94 -9.03
CA PRO A 49 -16.22 -3.75 -8.19
C PRO A 49 -17.09 -3.70 -6.92
N GLN A 50 -18.12 -4.55 -6.81
CA GLN A 50 -18.94 -4.71 -5.62
C GLN A 50 -18.51 -5.91 -4.76
N ASP A 51 -17.28 -6.39 -4.96
CA ASP A 51 -16.77 -7.52 -4.20
C ASP A 51 -16.81 -7.25 -2.67
N PRO A 52 -17.34 -8.20 -1.87
CA PRO A 52 -17.44 -8.04 -0.43
C PRO A 52 -16.10 -7.77 0.27
N PHE A 53 -14.95 -8.26 -0.21
CA PHE A 53 -13.65 -7.96 0.40
C PHE A 53 -13.28 -6.49 0.20
N VAL A 54 -13.48 -5.94 -0.99
CA VAL A 54 -13.21 -4.52 -1.26
C VAL A 54 -14.12 -3.64 -0.41
N GLU A 55 -15.42 -3.93 -0.37
CA GLU A 55 -16.38 -3.13 0.40
C GLU A 55 -16.12 -3.19 1.91
N ASN A 56 -15.81 -4.37 2.45
CA ASN A 56 -15.51 -4.53 3.88
C ASN A 56 -14.16 -3.92 4.25
N THR A 57 -13.14 -4.01 3.39
CA THR A 57 -11.83 -3.36 3.62
C THR A 57 -11.97 -1.84 3.63
N LYS A 58 -12.76 -1.27 2.72
CA LYS A 58 -13.09 0.17 2.71
C LYS A 58 -13.74 0.66 4.01
N LYS A 59 -14.49 -0.20 4.70
CA LYS A 59 -15.09 0.13 6.01
C LYS A 59 -14.09 0.08 7.16
N LEU A 60 -13.00 -0.67 7.05
CA LEU A 60 -11.88 -0.60 8.00
C LEU A 60 -11.12 0.73 7.92
N LEU A 61 -11.25 1.45 6.81
CA LEU A 61 -10.49 2.67 6.52
C LEU A 61 -11.11 3.96 7.02
N LYS A 62 -12.37 3.93 7.49
CA LYS A 62 -13.06 5.11 8.01
C LYS A 62 -12.57 5.48 9.41
N PHE A 63 -11.27 5.71 9.56
CA PHE A 63 -10.66 6.27 10.75
C PHE A 63 -10.61 7.79 10.61
N ASP A 64 -11.60 8.46 11.18
CA ASP A 64 -11.54 9.90 11.36
C ASP A 64 -11.02 10.20 12.77
N PHE A 65 -10.02 11.06 12.88
CA PHE A 65 -9.56 11.55 14.19
C PHE A 65 -10.66 12.33 14.93
N LEU A 66 -11.66 12.82 14.20
CA LEU A 66 -12.86 13.49 14.73
C LEU A 66 -14.02 12.53 15.00
N ASP A 67 -13.87 11.22 14.75
CA ASP A 67 -14.89 10.24 15.12
C ASP A 67 -15.12 10.29 16.64
N PRO A 68 -16.38 10.41 17.13
CA PRO A 68 -16.65 10.59 18.55
C PRO A 68 -16.07 9.49 19.44
N LEU A 69 -16.01 8.24 18.97
CA LEU A 69 -15.43 7.14 19.74
C LEU A 69 -13.91 7.30 19.82
N PHE A 70 -13.25 7.55 18.70
CA PHE A 70 -11.80 7.78 18.68
C PHE A 70 -11.41 9.00 19.52
N PHE A 71 -12.15 10.10 19.37
CA PHE A 71 -11.96 11.33 20.12
C PHE A 71 -12.14 11.12 21.63
N SER A 72 -13.16 10.35 22.03
CA SER A 72 -13.40 10.01 23.44
C SER A 72 -12.25 9.19 24.06
N ILE A 73 -11.70 8.22 23.33
CA ILE A 73 -10.57 7.40 23.79
C ILE A 73 -9.29 8.25 23.89
N THR A 74 -9.12 9.20 22.97
CA THR A 74 -7.95 10.08 22.94
C THR A 74 -7.94 11.04 24.14
N LEU A 75 -9.08 11.67 24.46
CA LEU A 75 -9.19 12.60 25.58
C LEU A 75 -9.29 11.89 26.94
N PHE A 76 -9.94 10.73 26.96
CA PHE A 76 -10.27 10.00 28.18
C PHE A 76 -9.79 8.54 28.06
N PRO A 77 -8.47 8.28 28.07
CA PRO A 77 -7.91 6.94 27.86
C PRO A 77 -8.36 5.93 28.92
N PHE A 78 -8.77 6.40 30.11
CA PHE A 78 -9.36 5.58 31.17
C PHE A 78 -10.74 4.98 30.80
N LEU A 79 -11.39 5.44 29.72
CA LEU A 79 -12.62 4.84 29.20
C LEU A 79 -12.35 3.57 28.37
N THR A 80 -11.12 3.35 27.90
CA THR A 80 -10.76 2.19 27.08
C THR A 80 -11.20 0.85 27.72
N PRO A 81 -10.88 0.57 29.01
CA PRO A 81 -11.33 -0.66 29.66
C PRO A 81 -12.86 -0.78 29.79
N VAL A 82 -13.57 0.35 29.89
CA VAL A 82 -15.04 0.39 29.96
C VAL A 82 -15.63 0.02 28.60
N PHE A 83 -15.10 0.59 27.51
CA PHE A 83 -15.53 0.24 26.16
C PHE A 83 -15.23 -1.23 25.82
N GLU A 84 -14.08 -1.75 26.23
CA GLU A 84 -13.76 -3.18 26.09
C GLU A 84 -14.75 -4.07 26.86
N MET A 85 -15.10 -3.70 28.10
CA MET A 85 -16.12 -4.42 28.88
C MET A 85 -17.50 -4.40 28.21
N LEU A 86 -17.85 -3.29 27.55
CA LEU A 86 -19.09 -3.13 26.79
C LEU A 86 -19.03 -3.72 25.37
N ASN A 87 -17.90 -4.31 24.98
CA ASN A 87 -17.67 -4.88 23.65
C ASN A 87 -17.78 -3.84 22.52
N ILE A 88 -17.42 -2.59 22.80
CA ILE A 88 -17.35 -1.47 21.85
C ILE A 88 -15.92 -1.37 21.34
N TRP A 89 -15.74 -1.60 20.04
CA TRP A 89 -14.43 -1.60 19.39
C TRP A 89 -14.35 -0.52 18.31
N LEU A 90 -13.14 0.01 18.09
CA LEU A 90 -12.86 0.94 16.99
C LEU A 90 -13.08 0.32 15.61
N PHE A 91 -12.85 -0.99 15.48
CA PHE A 91 -13.10 -1.70 14.23
C PHE A 91 -14.57 -2.17 14.18
N PRO A 92 -15.29 -1.95 13.06
CA PRO A 92 -16.68 -2.39 12.95
C PRO A 92 -16.80 -3.91 13.08
N LYS A 93 -17.54 -4.38 14.09
CA LYS A 93 -17.70 -5.82 14.39
C LYS A 93 -18.19 -6.64 13.19
N ARG A 94 -19.12 -6.09 12.41
CA ARG A 94 -19.63 -6.73 11.18
C ARG A 94 -18.52 -7.03 10.17
N VAL A 95 -17.53 -6.14 10.09
CA VAL A 95 -16.38 -6.26 9.16
C VAL A 95 -15.38 -7.27 9.69
N THR A 96 -15.04 -7.22 10.98
CA THR A 96 -14.14 -8.22 11.60
C THR A 96 -14.74 -9.62 11.56
N ASP A 97 -16.06 -9.75 11.77
CA ASP A 97 -16.78 -11.04 11.67
C ASP A 97 -16.79 -11.59 10.24
N PHE A 98 -16.90 -10.72 9.23
CA PHE A 98 -16.76 -11.11 7.82
C PHE A 98 -15.37 -11.70 7.56
N PHE A 99 -14.30 -10.97 7.90
CA PHE A 99 -12.94 -11.46 7.66
C PHE A 99 -12.62 -12.72 8.47
N LYS A 100 -13.08 -12.79 9.72
CA LYS A 100 -12.94 -14.00 10.53
C LYS A 100 -13.53 -15.21 9.82
N LYS A 101 -14.81 -15.13 9.40
CA LYS A 101 -15.47 -16.23 8.68
C LYS A 101 -14.79 -16.56 7.35
N SER A 102 -14.33 -15.56 6.62
CA SER A 102 -13.63 -15.76 5.35
C SER A 102 -12.30 -16.49 5.54
N VAL A 103 -11.49 -16.07 6.52
CA VAL A 103 -10.19 -16.69 6.82
C VAL A 103 -10.37 -18.11 7.38
N GLU A 104 -11.35 -18.33 8.26
CA GLU A 104 -11.70 -19.67 8.75
C GLU A 104 -12.08 -20.61 7.60
N ARG A 105 -12.93 -20.17 6.68
CA ARG A 105 -13.28 -20.95 5.47
C ARG A 105 -12.07 -21.25 4.59
N MET A 106 -11.18 -20.28 4.38
CA MET A 106 -9.95 -20.48 3.60
C MET A 106 -9.05 -21.51 4.27
N LYS A 107 -8.85 -21.41 5.59
CA LYS A 107 -8.08 -22.38 6.38
C LYS A 107 -8.71 -23.78 6.31
N GLU A 108 -10.01 -23.91 6.51
CA GLU A 108 -10.71 -25.20 6.42
C GLU A 108 -10.59 -25.83 5.03
N SER A 109 -10.75 -25.03 3.98
CA SER A 109 -10.58 -25.49 2.59
C SER A 109 -9.17 -26.02 2.37
N ARG A 110 -8.16 -25.33 2.92
CA ARG A 110 -6.75 -25.72 2.83
C ARG A 110 -6.46 -27.05 3.52
N LEU A 111 -7.03 -27.25 4.71
CA LEU A 111 -6.83 -28.47 5.51
C LEU A 111 -7.54 -29.69 4.93
N LYS A 112 -8.62 -29.50 4.17
CA LYS A 112 -9.36 -30.58 3.49
C LYS A 112 -8.75 -30.98 2.16
N ASP A 113 -8.01 -30.09 1.52
CA ASP A 113 -7.38 -30.35 0.23
C ASP A 113 -6.05 -31.09 0.43
N ASN A 114 -5.94 -32.29 -0.17
CA ASN A 114 -4.77 -33.16 -0.07
C ASN A 114 -3.65 -32.78 -1.05
N GLN A 115 -3.82 -31.72 -1.85
CA GLN A 115 -2.78 -31.26 -2.77
C GLN A 115 -1.66 -30.50 -2.06
N LYS A 116 -0.44 -30.58 -2.59
CA LYS A 116 0.67 -29.73 -2.14
C LYS A 116 0.44 -28.31 -2.62
N HIS A 117 -0.01 -27.44 -1.73
CA HIS A 117 -0.16 -26.01 -2.05
C HIS A 117 1.19 -25.29 -2.07
N ARG A 118 1.23 -24.18 -2.81
CA ARG A 118 2.30 -23.19 -2.70
C ARG A 118 2.43 -22.73 -1.24
N VAL A 119 3.65 -22.56 -0.74
CA VAL A 119 3.87 -21.94 0.56
C VAL A 119 3.57 -20.44 0.44
N ASP A 120 2.38 -20.05 0.88
CA ASP A 120 1.92 -18.66 1.00
C ASP A 120 1.82 -18.24 2.47
N PHE A 121 1.39 -17.01 2.72
CA PHE A 121 1.31 -16.44 4.07
C PHE A 121 0.36 -17.23 4.98
N LEU A 122 -0.80 -17.66 4.46
CA LEU A 122 -1.74 -18.51 5.19
C LEU A 122 -1.09 -19.84 5.58
N GLN A 123 -0.39 -20.49 4.66
CA GLN A 123 0.29 -21.75 4.94
C GLN A 123 1.37 -21.59 6.02
N LEU A 124 2.13 -20.49 5.98
CA LEU A 124 3.14 -20.19 7.02
C LEU A 124 2.48 -20.03 8.40
N MET A 125 1.36 -19.33 8.49
CA MET A 125 0.62 -19.18 9.74
C MET A 125 0.07 -20.52 10.23
N ILE A 126 -0.54 -21.34 9.36
CA ILE A 126 -1.02 -22.69 9.70
C ILE A 126 0.12 -23.57 10.23
N ASN A 127 1.28 -23.55 9.59
CA ASN A 127 2.46 -24.30 10.03
C ASN A 127 2.92 -23.82 11.42
N SER A 128 2.85 -22.51 11.70
CA SER A 128 3.13 -21.94 13.03
C SER A 128 2.16 -22.48 14.08
N GLN A 129 0.86 -22.58 13.79
CA GLN A 129 -0.13 -23.12 14.74
C GLN A 129 0.14 -24.59 15.10
N ASN A 130 0.63 -25.37 14.13
CA ASN A 130 0.92 -26.79 14.30
C ASN A 130 2.29 -27.04 14.96
N SER A 131 3.09 -25.99 15.14
CA SER A 131 4.42 -26.07 15.76
C SER A 131 4.31 -25.99 17.28
N LYS A 132 5.32 -26.51 17.98
CA LYS A 132 5.38 -26.37 19.43
C LYS A 132 5.73 -24.93 19.81
N GLU A 133 5.00 -24.37 20.77
CA GLU A 133 5.37 -23.11 21.42
C GLU A 133 6.77 -23.24 22.04
N MET A 134 7.65 -22.31 21.74
CA MET A 134 9.00 -22.20 22.30
C MET A 134 9.31 -20.73 22.57
N ASP A 135 10.28 -20.44 23.45
CA ASP A 135 10.70 -19.05 23.73
C ASP A 135 11.11 -18.27 22.46
N THR A 136 11.56 -18.99 21.42
CA THR A 136 11.96 -18.43 20.13
C THR A 136 10.91 -18.60 19.01
N HIS A 137 9.80 -19.29 19.26
CA HIS A 137 8.78 -19.59 18.26
C HIS A 137 7.36 -19.57 18.86
N LYS A 138 6.54 -18.64 18.36
CA LYS A 138 5.15 -18.51 18.77
C LYS A 138 4.24 -19.39 17.90
N ALA A 139 3.52 -20.31 18.53
CA ALA A 139 2.40 -21.01 17.92
C ALA A 139 1.17 -20.10 17.92
N LEU A 140 0.68 -19.76 16.73
CA LEU A 140 -0.43 -18.82 16.61
C LEU A 140 -1.77 -19.48 17.01
N SER A 141 -2.57 -18.78 17.81
CA SER A 141 -3.98 -19.12 17.98
C SER A 141 -4.79 -18.78 16.71
N ASP A 142 -5.98 -19.34 16.57
CA ASP A 142 -6.87 -19.02 15.44
C ASP A 142 -7.23 -17.54 15.38
N LEU A 143 -7.45 -16.92 16.55
CA LEU A 143 -7.74 -15.51 16.64
C LEU A 143 -6.53 -14.65 16.20
N GLU A 144 -5.32 -15.03 16.56
CA GLU A 144 -4.10 -14.33 16.15
C GLU A 144 -3.85 -14.49 14.64
N LEU A 145 -4.08 -15.67 14.07
CA LEU A 145 -4.01 -15.91 12.63
C LEU A 145 -4.99 -15.00 11.88
N VAL A 146 -6.25 -14.93 12.34
CA VAL A 146 -7.26 -14.02 11.77
C VAL A 146 -6.82 -12.57 11.90
N ALA A 147 -6.29 -12.16 13.06
CA ALA A 147 -5.81 -10.80 13.28
C ALA A 147 -4.66 -10.43 12.33
N GLN A 148 -3.68 -11.32 12.14
CA GLN A 148 -2.61 -11.14 11.16
C GLN A 148 -3.13 -11.12 9.72
N SER A 149 -4.16 -11.90 9.42
CA SER A 149 -4.77 -11.92 8.09
C SER A 149 -5.46 -10.59 7.76
N ILE A 150 -6.22 -10.04 8.70
CA ILE A 150 -6.90 -8.75 8.54
C ILE A 150 -5.89 -7.63 8.32
N ILE A 151 -4.81 -7.56 9.10
CA ILE A 151 -3.81 -6.49 8.95
C ILE A 151 -3.05 -6.60 7.63
N PHE A 152 -2.76 -7.82 7.14
CA PHE A 152 -2.11 -8.01 5.84
C PHE A 152 -3.02 -7.59 4.68
N ILE A 153 -4.31 -7.97 4.70
CA ILE A 153 -5.29 -7.54 3.69
C ILE A 153 -5.40 -6.01 3.68
N PHE A 154 -5.59 -5.40 4.86
CA PHE A 154 -5.70 -3.95 4.99
C PHE A 154 -4.46 -3.22 4.48
N ALA A 155 -3.27 -3.62 4.95
CA ALA A 155 -2.01 -2.96 4.59
C ALA A 155 -1.66 -3.16 3.11
N GLY A 156 -1.94 -4.34 2.56
CA GLY A 156 -1.70 -4.66 1.15
C GLY A 156 -2.64 -3.92 0.21
N TYR A 157 -3.91 -3.75 0.59
CA TYR A 157 -4.92 -3.06 -0.20
C TYR A 157 -4.72 -1.54 -0.21
N GLU A 158 -4.79 -0.90 0.96
CA GLU A 158 -4.92 0.55 1.03
C GLU A 158 -3.60 1.25 0.68
N ALA A 159 -2.53 0.87 1.37
CA ALA A 159 -1.25 1.58 1.21
C ALA A 159 -0.74 1.47 -0.22
N THR A 160 -0.89 0.30 -0.86
CA THR A 160 -0.48 0.08 -2.24
C THR A 160 -1.33 0.88 -3.22
N SER A 161 -2.65 0.80 -3.11
CA SER A 161 -3.56 1.46 -4.06
C SER A 161 -3.47 2.98 -4.00
N THR A 162 -3.34 3.55 -2.80
CA THR A 162 -3.15 4.99 -2.61
C THR A 162 -1.78 5.43 -3.13
N SER A 163 -0.72 4.66 -2.86
CA SER A 163 0.62 4.97 -3.40
C SER A 163 0.67 4.92 -4.93
N LEU A 164 0.02 3.93 -5.56
CA LEU A 164 -0.11 3.84 -7.02
C LEU A 164 -0.91 5.01 -7.59
N SER A 165 -1.95 5.46 -6.90
CA SER A 165 -2.76 6.61 -7.32
C SER A 165 -1.94 7.91 -7.29
N PHE A 166 -1.12 8.12 -6.25
CA PHE A 166 -0.19 9.24 -6.19
C PHE A 166 0.89 9.15 -7.28
N LEU A 167 1.43 7.95 -7.52
CA LEU A 167 2.44 7.71 -8.57
C LEU A 167 1.92 8.18 -9.94
N VAL A 168 0.75 7.71 -10.36
CA VAL A 168 0.23 8.08 -11.69
C VAL A 168 -0.24 9.53 -11.76
N TYR A 169 -0.66 10.14 -10.64
CA TYR A 169 -0.94 11.58 -10.59
C TYR A 169 0.31 12.41 -10.88
N GLU A 170 1.44 12.06 -10.23
CA GLU A 170 2.72 12.75 -10.49
C GLU A 170 3.17 12.56 -11.93
N LEU A 171 3.05 11.35 -12.48
CA LEU A 171 3.38 11.09 -13.89
C LEU A 171 2.49 11.87 -14.86
N ALA A 172 1.19 12.00 -14.59
CA ALA A 172 0.29 12.75 -15.46
C ALA A 172 0.55 14.25 -15.42
N THR A 173 0.95 14.78 -14.26
CA THR A 173 1.27 16.19 -14.07
C THR A 173 2.71 16.54 -14.46
N HIS A 174 3.57 15.54 -14.69
CA HIS A 174 4.95 15.68 -15.20
C HIS A 174 5.17 14.79 -16.45
N PRO A 175 4.65 15.19 -17.62
CA PRO A 175 4.72 14.39 -18.84
C PRO A 175 6.14 14.02 -19.29
N ASP A 176 7.13 14.87 -18.99
CA ASP A 176 8.55 14.63 -19.25
C ASP A 176 9.09 13.45 -18.42
N VAL A 177 8.73 13.37 -17.14
CA VAL A 177 9.08 12.23 -16.28
C VAL A 177 8.39 10.96 -16.76
N GLN A 178 7.11 11.06 -17.13
CA GLN A 178 6.35 9.91 -17.65
C GLN A 178 6.96 9.37 -18.95
N GLN A 179 7.31 10.26 -19.88
CA GLN A 179 7.96 9.88 -21.13
C GLN A 179 9.31 9.21 -20.87
N LYS A 180 10.15 9.80 -20.02
CA LYS A 180 11.46 9.21 -19.67
C LYS A 180 11.33 7.83 -19.02
N LEU A 181 10.31 7.64 -18.17
CA LEU A 181 10.04 6.33 -17.58
C LEU A 181 9.52 5.32 -18.61
N GLN A 182 8.66 5.74 -19.54
CA GLN A 182 8.20 4.91 -20.65
C GLN A 182 9.36 4.47 -21.55
N GLU A 183 10.33 5.36 -21.83
CA GLU A 183 11.54 5.03 -22.58
C GLU A 183 12.41 3.97 -21.88
N GLU A 184 12.61 4.07 -20.55
CA GLU A 184 13.30 3.03 -19.77
C GLU A 184 12.55 1.69 -19.83
N ILE A 185 11.22 1.72 -19.72
CA ILE A 185 10.36 0.54 -19.80
C ILE A 185 10.47 -0.12 -21.18
N ASP A 186 10.40 0.64 -22.26
CA ASP A 186 10.44 0.11 -23.62
C ASP A 186 11.81 -0.47 -23.96
N ALA A 187 12.89 0.16 -23.47
CA ALA A 187 14.26 -0.34 -23.61
C ALA A 187 14.46 -1.67 -22.85
N THR A 188 13.86 -1.79 -21.66
CA THR A 188 13.98 -2.99 -20.81
C THR A 188 13.07 -4.12 -21.29
N PHE A 189 11.88 -3.79 -21.79
CA PHE A 189 10.83 -4.74 -22.18
C PHE A 189 10.33 -4.46 -23.61
N PRO A 190 11.18 -4.67 -24.64
CA PRO A 190 10.81 -4.40 -26.02
C PRO A 190 9.57 -5.21 -26.43
N LYS A 191 8.72 -4.62 -27.27
CA LYS A 191 7.44 -5.21 -27.72
C LYS A 191 6.51 -5.61 -26.56
N LYS A 192 6.52 -4.84 -25.47
CA LYS A 192 5.70 -5.07 -24.26
C LYS A 192 5.92 -6.45 -23.63
N ALA A 193 7.17 -6.93 -23.65
CA ALA A 193 7.54 -8.20 -23.04
C ALA A 193 7.08 -8.26 -21.56
N PRO A 194 6.63 -9.42 -21.07
CA PRO A 194 6.25 -9.57 -19.67
C PRO A 194 7.42 -9.30 -18.72
N PRO A 195 7.23 -8.52 -17.65
CA PRO A 195 8.28 -8.22 -16.69
C PRO A 195 8.66 -9.45 -15.86
N THR A 196 9.94 -9.55 -15.50
CA THR A 196 10.47 -10.57 -14.57
C THR A 196 10.97 -9.92 -13.29
N TYR A 197 11.16 -10.70 -12.22
CA TYR A 197 11.64 -10.17 -10.94
C TYR A 197 12.99 -9.46 -11.09
N ASP A 198 13.98 -10.13 -11.69
CA ASP A 198 15.35 -9.61 -11.78
C ASP A 198 15.45 -8.34 -12.63
N THR A 199 14.67 -8.25 -13.70
CA THR A 199 14.64 -7.05 -14.55
C THR A 199 13.95 -5.89 -13.85
N LEU A 200 12.81 -6.10 -13.19
CA LEU A 200 12.08 -5.06 -12.46
C LEU A 200 12.91 -4.41 -11.35
N VAL A 201 13.71 -5.18 -10.62
CA VAL A 201 14.52 -4.64 -9.51
C VAL A 201 15.74 -3.85 -10.00
N GLN A 202 16.15 -4.01 -11.26
CA GLN A 202 17.29 -3.32 -11.86
C GLN A 202 16.91 -1.97 -12.51
N MET A 203 15.62 -1.70 -12.74
CA MET A 203 15.16 -0.44 -13.35
C MET A 203 15.39 0.74 -12.41
N GLU A 204 16.30 1.63 -12.80
CA GLU A 204 16.81 2.70 -11.94
C GLU A 204 15.86 3.88 -11.91
N TYR A 205 15.40 4.35 -13.06
CA TYR A 205 14.51 5.50 -13.14
C TYR A 205 13.13 5.19 -12.57
N LEU A 206 12.64 3.96 -12.77
CA LEU A 206 11.47 3.44 -12.05
C LEU A 206 11.66 3.47 -10.53
N ASP A 207 12.82 3.09 -10.00
CA ASP A 207 13.12 3.18 -8.56
C ASP A 207 13.10 4.63 -8.07
N MET A 208 13.67 5.55 -8.86
CA MET A 208 13.71 6.97 -8.57
C MET A 208 12.31 7.58 -8.50
N VAL A 209 11.45 7.26 -9.46
CA VAL A 209 10.05 7.71 -9.49
C VAL A 209 9.29 7.18 -8.28
N VAL A 210 9.39 5.89 -7.97
CA VAL A 210 8.74 5.29 -6.80
C VAL A 210 9.20 5.95 -5.50
N ASN A 211 10.50 6.16 -5.32
CA ASN A 211 11.03 6.76 -4.11
C ASN A 211 10.63 8.23 -3.96
N GLU A 212 10.68 9.02 -5.04
CA GLU A 212 10.27 10.43 -4.97
C GLU A 212 8.78 10.58 -4.67
N THR A 213 7.92 9.70 -5.20
CA THR A 213 6.51 9.71 -4.82
C THR A 213 6.33 9.34 -3.35
N LEU A 214 7.05 8.35 -2.82
CA LEU A 214 6.99 8.00 -1.40
C LEU A 214 7.61 9.07 -0.48
N ARG A 215 8.52 9.90 -1.00
CA ARG A 215 9.01 11.10 -0.31
C ARG A 215 7.88 12.11 -0.15
N LEU A 216 7.21 12.48 -1.24
CA LEU A 216 6.09 13.43 -1.21
C LEU A 216 4.87 12.85 -0.47
N TYR A 217 4.59 11.56 -0.58
CA TYR A 217 3.36 10.97 -0.05
C TYR A 217 3.63 9.77 0.87
N PRO A 218 4.28 9.97 2.03
CA PRO A 218 4.49 8.90 3.00
C PRO A 218 3.16 8.56 3.67
N ILE A 219 2.55 7.42 3.28
CA ILE A 219 1.19 7.03 3.67
C ILE A 219 0.96 7.06 5.19
N GLY A 220 1.96 6.64 5.99
CA GLY A 220 1.89 6.62 7.45
C GLY A 220 2.04 7.98 8.13
N GLY A 221 2.55 9.01 7.44
CA GLY A 221 2.72 10.40 7.92
C GLY A 221 3.71 10.62 9.08
N ARG A 222 3.76 9.71 10.06
CA ARG A 222 4.58 9.75 11.26
C ARG A 222 4.93 8.35 11.76
N LEU A 223 5.95 8.24 12.60
CA LEU A 223 6.30 7.01 13.30
C LEU A 223 6.25 7.25 14.80
N GLU A 224 5.72 6.29 15.56
CA GLU A 224 5.56 6.44 17.01
C GLU A 224 6.21 5.28 17.77
N ARG A 225 6.82 5.59 18.92
CA ARG A 225 7.36 4.62 19.89
C ARG A 225 7.05 5.08 21.31
N VAL A 226 6.53 4.18 22.15
CA VAL A 226 6.33 4.46 23.58
C VAL A 226 7.62 4.19 24.33
N CYS A 227 8.10 5.18 25.09
CA CYS A 227 9.25 5.06 25.96
C CYS A 227 8.91 4.14 27.16
N LYS A 228 9.59 3.01 27.30
CA LYS A 228 9.28 2.00 28.35
C LYS A 228 10.02 2.23 29.67
N LYS A 229 11.05 3.06 29.69
CA LYS A 229 11.88 3.40 30.85
C LYS A 229 12.48 4.78 30.66
N ASP A 230 12.74 5.49 31.75
CA ASP A 230 13.46 6.75 31.70
C ASP A 230 14.82 6.56 31.01
N VAL A 231 15.14 7.43 30.07
CA VAL A 231 16.35 7.33 29.27
C VAL A 231 16.81 8.71 28.85
N GLU A 232 18.12 8.89 28.73
CA GLU A 232 18.73 10.05 28.09
C GLU A 232 19.33 9.63 26.74
N ILE A 233 18.96 10.31 25.66
CA ILE A 233 19.45 10.06 24.31
C ILE A 233 19.95 11.38 23.75
N SER A 234 21.24 11.44 23.39
CA SER A 234 21.86 12.64 22.80
C SER A 234 21.65 13.93 23.63
N GLY A 235 21.71 13.82 24.96
CA GLY A 235 21.48 14.95 25.87
C GLY A 235 20.01 15.31 26.12
N VAL A 236 19.05 14.54 25.57
CA VAL A 236 17.62 14.74 25.79
C VAL A 236 17.09 13.66 26.72
N PHE A 237 16.57 14.06 27.88
CA PHE A 237 15.89 13.17 28.81
C PHE A 237 14.45 12.88 28.37
N ILE A 238 14.10 11.60 28.29
CA ILE A 238 12.78 11.12 27.86
C ILE A 238 12.18 10.26 28.99
N PRO A 239 11.14 10.75 29.68
CA PRO A 239 10.47 9.99 30.72
C PRO A 239 9.75 8.75 30.18
N LYS A 240 9.66 7.71 31.00
CA LYS A 240 8.81 6.54 30.77
C LYS A 240 7.36 6.95 30.52
N GLY A 241 6.72 6.27 29.57
CA GLY A 241 5.34 6.53 29.15
C GLY A 241 5.21 7.54 28.01
N THR A 242 6.25 8.33 27.73
CA THR A 242 6.24 9.32 26.64
C THR A 242 6.13 8.65 25.28
N VAL A 243 5.23 9.13 24.41
CA VAL A 243 5.20 8.76 22.99
C VAL A 243 6.21 9.63 22.24
N VAL A 244 7.29 9.01 21.78
CA VAL A 244 8.27 9.65 20.89
C VAL A 244 7.76 9.51 19.46
N MET A 245 7.61 10.65 18.78
CA MET A 245 7.05 10.74 17.43
C MET A 245 8.08 11.30 16.45
N VAL A 246 8.26 10.64 15.31
CA VAL A 246 9.09 11.10 14.19
C VAL A 246 8.16 11.64 13.08
N PRO A 247 8.20 12.95 12.76
CA PRO A 247 7.28 13.56 11.82
C PRO A 247 7.75 13.35 10.37
N VAL A 248 7.58 12.12 9.86
CA VAL A 248 8.07 11.69 8.54
C VAL A 248 7.61 12.63 7.41
N PHE A 249 6.33 13.00 7.38
CA PHE A 249 5.78 13.90 6.35
C PHE A 249 6.50 15.26 6.33
N THR A 250 6.81 15.81 7.51
CA THR A 250 7.54 17.08 7.67
C THR A 250 9.00 16.92 7.29
N LEU A 251 9.69 15.87 7.78
CA LEU A 251 11.08 15.59 7.44
C LEU A 251 11.30 15.40 5.94
N HIS A 252 10.33 14.80 5.25
CA HIS A 252 10.36 14.62 3.81
C HIS A 252 10.20 15.92 3.02
N ARG A 253 9.77 17.02 3.66
CA ARG A 253 9.54 18.34 3.06
C ARG A 253 10.41 19.44 3.66
N ASP A 254 11.33 19.08 4.54
CA ASP A 254 12.25 20.02 5.14
C ASP A 254 13.17 20.61 4.06
N GLN A 255 13.18 21.94 3.92
CA GLN A 255 13.96 22.64 2.90
C GLN A 255 15.48 22.49 3.12
N ASP A 256 15.92 22.30 4.37
CA ASP A 256 17.32 22.10 4.71
C ASP A 256 17.81 20.70 4.29
N LEU A 257 16.89 19.74 4.18
CA LEU A 257 17.16 18.36 3.78
C LEU A 257 16.90 18.12 2.29
N TRP A 258 15.94 18.84 1.70
CA TRP A 258 15.45 18.61 0.34
C TRP A 258 15.32 19.94 -0.42
N PRO A 259 16.24 20.26 -1.35
CA PRO A 259 16.28 21.54 -2.07
C PRO A 259 14.94 22.19 -2.45
N GLU A 260 14.18 21.83 -3.49
CA GLU A 260 12.82 22.39 -3.66
C GLU A 260 11.79 21.37 -3.17
N PRO A 261 11.46 21.31 -1.86
CA PRO A 261 10.92 20.11 -1.23
C PRO A 261 9.54 19.71 -1.76
N GLU A 262 8.74 20.67 -2.21
CA GLU A 262 7.40 20.43 -2.75
C GLU A 262 7.40 20.02 -4.23
N LYS A 263 8.53 20.15 -4.94
CA LYS A 263 8.63 19.74 -6.34
C LYS A 263 8.90 18.24 -6.45
N PHE A 264 8.22 17.59 -7.38
CA PHE A 264 8.49 16.21 -7.76
C PHE A 264 9.75 16.15 -8.63
N CYS A 265 10.84 15.62 -8.08
CA CYS A 265 12.13 15.50 -8.77
C CYS A 265 12.76 14.11 -8.54
N PRO A 266 12.48 13.12 -9.42
CA PRO A 266 13.05 11.78 -9.29
C PRO A 266 14.59 11.74 -9.20
N GLU A 267 15.27 12.70 -9.82
CA GLU A 267 16.74 12.82 -9.84
C GLU A 267 17.38 12.96 -8.45
N ARG A 268 16.60 13.31 -7.42
CA ARG A 268 17.04 13.25 -6.01
C ARG A 268 17.49 11.86 -5.59
N PHE A 269 16.86 10.82 -6.15
CA PHE A 269 17.14 9.41 -5.85
C PHE A 269 18.06 8.74 -6.88
N SER A 270 18.69 9.51 -7.78
CA SER A 270 19.67 8.98 -8.72
C SER A 270 20.84 8.32 -8.00
N LYS A 271 21.54 7.38 -8.67
CA LYS A 271 22.73 6.71 -8.10
C LYS A 271 23.77 7.69 -7.52
N LYS A 272 23.93 8.85 -8.14
CA LYS A 272 24.87 9.90 -7.69
C LYS A 272 24.48 10.49 -6.32
N ASN A 273 23.18 10.63 -6.07
CA ASN A 273 22.65 11.32 -4.89
C ASN A 273 22.17 10.33 -3.81
N LYS A 274 21.91 9.07 -4.16
CA LYS A 274 21.31 8.08 -3.24
C LYS A 274 22.10 7.89 -1.94
N ASP A 275 23.43 7.91 -2.01
CA ASP A 275 24.30 7.73 -0.85
C ASP A 275 24.37 8.97 0.06
N SER A 276 23.93 10.15 -0.41
CA SER A 276 23.85 11.35 0.43
C SER A 276 22.54 11.46 1.19
N ILE A 277 21.54 10.62 0.89
CA ILE A 277 20.26 10.61 1.58
C ILE A 277 20.42 9.93 2.94
N ASN A 278 20.21 10.69 4.01
CA ASN A 278 20.23 10.14 5.35
C ASN A 278 19.05 9.17 5.55
N PRO A 279 19.29 7.89 5.90
CA PRO A 279 18.22 6.90 6.07
C PRO A 279 17.28 7.20 7.26
N TYR A 280 17.63 8.16 8.12
CA TYR A 280 16.80 8.63 9.23
C TYR A 280 15.98 9.89 8.89
N THR A 281 16.13 10.45 7.68
CA THR A 281 15.31 11.56 7.18
C THR A 281 14.36 11.13 6.07
N TYR A 282 14.70 10.09 5.30
CA TYR A 282 13.81 9.42 4.36
C TYR A 282 13.28 8.10 4.94
N LEU A 283 12.06 8.11 5.47
CA LEU A 283 11.47 7.03 6.27
C LEU A 283 10.07 6.58 5.79
N PRO A 284 9.80 6.41 4.48
CA PRO A 284 8.45 6.03 4.01
C PRO A 284 7.97 4.66 4.52
N PHE A 285 8.91 3.76 4.85
CA PHE A 285 8.65 2.44 5.43
C PHE A 285 9.13 2.31 6.88
N GLY A 286 9.53 3.42 7.51
CA GLY A 286 10.20 3.43 8.80
C GLY A 286 11.57 2.73 8.80
N THR A 287 12.12 2.53 9.99
CA THR A 287 13.44 1.92 10.18
C THR A 287 13.51 1.06 11.45
N GLY A 288 14.56 0.25 11.55
CA GLY A 288 14.81 -0.67 12.67
C GLY A 288 13.88 -1.89 12.68
N PRO A 289 13.86 -2.67 13.78
CA PRO A 289 13.15 -3.95 13.87
C PRO A 289 11.62 -3.88 13.76
N ARG A 290 11.04 -2.67 13.79
CA ARG A 290 9.60 -2.42 13.68
C ARG A 290 9.31 -1.51 12.47
N ASN A 291 10.10 -1.65 11.41
CA ASN A 291 9.82 -1.09 10.09
C ASN A 291 8.71 -1.89 9.38
N CYS A 292 8.35 -1.46 8.17
CA CYS A 292 7.34 -2.16 7.38
C CYS A 292 7.84 -3.54 6.92
N ILE A 293 7.23 -4.61 7.46
CA ILE A 293 7.50 -5.99 7.05
C ILE A 293 7.17 -6.24 5.57
N GLY A 294 6.21 -5.50 5.01
CA GLY A 294 5.75 -5.60 3.63
C GLY A 294 6.53 -4.74 2.63
N MET A 295 7.59 -4.02 3.04
CA MET A 295 8.28 -3.03 2.19
C MET A 295 8.68 -3.60 0.81
N ARG A 296 9.41 -4.72 0.79
CA ARG A 296 9.90 -5.31 -0.46
C ARG A 296 8.77 -5.82 -1.35
N PHE A 297 7.72 -6.38 -0.74
CA PHE A 297 6.52 -6.83 -1.44
C PHE A 297 5.79 -5.66 -2.08
N ALA A 298 5.54 -4.58 -1.31
CA ALA A 298 4.85 -3.39 -1.80
C ALA A 298 5.61 -2.72 -2.95
N ILE A 299 6.92 -2.51 -2.82
CA ILE A 299 7.74 -1.91 -3.88
C ILE A 299 7.67 -2.76 -5.16
N LEU A 300 7.85 -4.08 -5.06
CA LEU A 300 7.75 -4.97 -6.21
C LEU A 300 6.37 -4.92 -6.86
N ASN A 301 5.31 -4.96 -6.05
CA ASN A 301 3.93 -4.91 -6.51
C ASN A 301 3.63 -3.60 -7.26
N MET A 302 4.03 -2.45 -6.69
CA MET A 302 3.86 -1.15 -7.34
C MET A 302 4.64 -1.04 -8.65
N LYS A 303 5.90 -1.50 -8.68
CA LYS A 303 6.72 -1.51 -9.90
C LYS A 303 6.09 -2.37 -10.99
N LEU A 304 5.62 -3.58 -10.64
CA LEU A 304 4.96 -4.48 -11.58
C LEU A 304 3.72 -3.84 -12.20
N ALA A 305 2.83 -3.27 -11.38
CA ALA A 305 1.65 -2.54 -11.86
C ALA A 305 2.04 -1.40 -12.80
N LEU A 306 2.97 -0.55 -12.37
CA LEU A 306 3.36 0.64 -13.11
C LEU A 306 3.96 0.30 -14.47
N VAL A 307 4.84 -0.70 -14.54
CA VAL A 307 5.40 -1.18 -15.81
C VAL A 307 4.30 -1.70 -16.75
N ARG A 308 3.42 -2.57 -16.28
CA ARG A 308 2.35 -3.14 -17.13
C ARG A 308 1.40 -2.08 -17.67
N VAL A 309 1.09 -1.08 -16.85
CA VAL A 309 0.21 0.03 -17.22
C VAL A 309 0.92 0.96 -18.22
N LEU A 310 2.14 1.39 -17.94
CA LEU A 310 2.89 2.33 -18.81
C LEU A 310 3.41 1.69 -20.11
N GLN A 311 3.48 0.35 -20.20
CA GLN A 311 3.67 -0.34 -21.47
C GLN A 311 2.49 -0.13 -22.43
N ASN A 312 1.29 0.13 -21.91
CA ASN A 312 0.05 0.16 -22.70
C ASN A 312 -0.59 1.54 -22.78
N PHE A 313 -0.38 2.37 -21.77
CA PHE A 313 -1.10 3.62 -21.60
C PHE A 313 -0.20 4.78 -21.19
N SER A 314 -0.68 5.97 -21.51
CA SER A 314 -0.23 7.24 -20.97
C SER A 314 -1.34 7.89 -20.17
N PHE A 315 -0.99 8.55 -19.08
CA PHE A 315 -1.91 9.29 -18.21
C PHE A 315 -1.81 10.78 -18.49
N LYS A 316 -2.97 11.45 -18.55
CA LYS A 316 -3.08 12.90 -18.68
C LYS A 316 -4.11 13.45 -17.69
N PRO A 317 -3.92 14.68 -17.18
CA PRO A 317 -4.96 15.35 -16.43
C PRO A 317 -6.18 15.64 -17.30
N CYS A 318 -7.35 15.71 -16.66
CA CYS A 318 -8.62 16.12 -17.24
C CYS A 318 -9.21 17.31 -16.46
N LYS A 319 -10.40 17.79 -16.84
CA LYS A 319 -11.05 18.94 -16.17
C LYS A 319 -11.38 18.65 -14.71
N GLU A 320 -11.62 17.39 -14.39
CA GLU A 320 -11.95 16.89 -13.05
C GLU A 320 -10.72 16.66 -12.17
N THR A 321 -9.51 16.62 -12.75
CA THR A 321 -8.26 16.46 -12.00
C THR A 321 -7.99 17.71 -11.15
N GLN A 322 -7.87 17.52 -9.84
CA GLN A 322 -7.51 18.61 -8.93
C GLN A 322 -6.00 18.91 -9.03
N ILE A 323 -5.65 20.06 -9.59
CA ILE A 323 -4.26 20.55 -9.68
C ILE A 323 -4.19 21.96 -9.04
N PRO A 324 -3.35 22.20 -8.02
CA PRO A 324 -2.58 21.20 -7.28
C PRO A 324 -3.50 20.32 -6.44
N MET A 325 -3.12 19.04 -6.28
CA MET A 325 -3.82 18.10 -5.41
C MET A 325 -3.80 18.58 -3.96
N LYS A 326 -4.96 18.53 -3.31
CA LYS A 326 -5.07 18.78 -1.88
C LYS A 326 -5.07 17.45 -1.14
N LEU A 327 -4.45 17.43 0.03
CA LEU A 327 -4.31 16.25 0.87
C LEU A 327 -5.31 16.29 2.02
N ASN A 328 -5.78 15.12 2.40
CA ASN A 328 -6.55 14.87 3.61
C ASN A 328 -5.84 13.81 4.46
N ILE A 329 -5.97 13.90 5.78
CA ILE A 329 -5.39 12.94 6.71
C ILE A 329 -6.53 12.40 7.58
N GLN A 330 -7.06 11.25 7.16
CA GLN A 330 -8.05 10.46 7.91
C GLN A 330 -7.39 9.13 8.29
N GLY A 331 -6.52 9.18 9.29
CA GLY A 331 -5.66 8.06 9.71
C GLY A 331 -4.44 7.84 8.81
N LEU A 332 -4.66 7.70 7.49
CA LEU A 332 -3.63 7.60 6.46
C LEU A 332 -3.67 8.80 5.53
N LEU A 333 -2.55 9.08 4.86
CA LEU A 333 -2.48 10.14 3.87
C LEU A 333 -3.28 9.77 2.62
N GLN A 334 -4.24 10.61 2.25
CA GLN A 334 -5.11 10.42 1.10
C GLN A 334 -5.33 11.76 0.36
N PRO A 335 -5.74 11.74 -0.91
CA PRO A 335 -6.17 12.96 -1.58
C PRO A 335 -7.53 13.43 -1.03
N GLU A 336 -7.75 14.74 -0.93
CA GLU A 336 -9.03 15.34 -0.49
C GLU A 336 -10.18 14.95 -1.43
N LYS A 337 -9.89 14.95 -2.74
CA LYS A 337 -10.79 14.47 -3.78
C LYS A 337 -10.17 13.27 -4.47
N PRO A 338 -10.96 12.24 -4.84
CA PRO A 338 -10.42 11.11 -5.59
C PRO A 338 -9.71 11.56 -6.87
N ILE A 339 -8.57 10.93 -7.17
CA ILE A 339 -7.77 11.26 -8.35
C ILE A 339 -8.45 10.69 -9.59
N VAL A 340 -8.84 11.58 -10.49
CA VAL A 340 -9.43 11.25 -11.80
C VAL A 340 -8.45 11.69 -12.87
N LEU A 341 -8.08 10.78 -13.76
CA LEU A 341 -7.20 11.04 -14.90
C LEU A 341 -7.83 10.53 -16.19
N LYS A 342 -7.40 11.11 -17.31
CA LYS A 342 -7.59 10.56 -18.65
C LYS A 342 -6.49 9.54 -18.92
N VAL A 343 -6.88 8.41 -19.50
CA VAL A 343 -5.95 7.35 -19.92
C VAL A 343 -5.99 7.28 -21.45
N GLU A 344 -4.83 7.27 -22.09
CA GLU A 344 -4.69 7.19 -23.54
C GLU A 344 -3.86 5.97 -23.92
N PRO A 345 -4.32 5.10 -24.84
CA PRO A 345 -3.51 3.98 -25.32
C PRO A 345 -2.27 4.51 -26.06
N ARG A 346 -1.12 3.86 -25.83
CA ARG A 346 0.16 4.23 -26.47
C ARG A 346 0.23 3.80 -27.93
N ASP A 347 -0.44 2.71 -28.27
CA ASP A 347 -0.62 2.28 -29.65
C ASP A 347 -2.01 2.72 -30.11
N GLY A 348 -2.13 3.36 -31.27
CA GLY A 348 -3.41 3.77 -31.86
C GLY A 348 -4.34 2.60 -32.24
N SER A 349 -4.06 1.38 -31.80
CA SER A 349 -4.84 0.17 -32.05
C SER A 349 -5.65 -0.23 -30.83
N VAL A 350 -6.86 0.32 -30.72
CA VAL A 350 -7.99 -0.49 -30.27
C VAL A 350 -8.36 -1.38 -31.45
N SER A 351 -7.56 -2.41 -31.72
CA SER A 351 -7.96 -3.45 -32.67
C SER A 351 -8.77 -4.48 -31.90
N GLY A 352 -10.08 -4.41 -32.05
CA GLY A 352 -10.96 -5.52 -31.70
C GLY A 352 -10.54 -6.79 -32.42
N ALA A 353 -10.62 -7.90 -31.70
CA ALA A 353 -10.82 -9.24 -32.22
C ALA A 353 -11.62 -10.02 -31.18
#